data_AF-A0A0P7CNN6-F1
#
_entry.id   AF-A0A0P7CNN6-F1
#
_cell.length_a   1.000
_cell.length_b   1.000
_cell.length_c   1.000
_cell.angle_alpha   90.00
_cell.angle_beta   90.00
_cell.angle_gamma   90.00
#
_symmetry.space_group_name_H-M   'P 1'
#
loop_
_entity.id
_entity.type
_entity.pdbx_description
1 polymer ?
#
loop_
_entity_poly.entity_id
_entity_poly.type
_entity_poly.pdbx_seq_one_letter_code
_entity_poly.pdbx_strand_id
1 'polypeptide(L)'
;MLSGIVEPLIASLGTLVGVATGGIIASRAQTVTWRREEAGRERDTRQSVYARFISSAREWRAVVQSDQVAVREGGNVARGRHADGGPAQVETLKLQIEIRLVARHRETVDRSAEVVDAIRQVAKARPGHEPGQIPDILIAACRQAERDFLDSARAELGIPPVDAGPGEPS
;
A
#
# COMPACT_ATOMS: atom_id res chain seq x y z
N MET A 1 -6.11 19.61 -71.30
CA MET A 1 -7.05 19.70 -70.15
C MET A 1 -6.86 18.61 -69.09
N LEU A 2 -5.90 17.68 -69.21
CA LEU A 2 -5.65 16.65 -68.20
C LEU A 2 -4.68 17.07 -67.08
N SER A 3 -3.84 18.10 -67.27
CA SER A 3 -2.87 18.53 -66.25
C SER A 3 -3.48 19.25 -65.04
N GLY A 4 -4.67 19.87 -65.19
CA GLY A 4 -5.31 20.64 -64.12
C GLY A 4 -5.98 19.80 -63.02
N ILE A 5 -6.13 18.49 -63.21
CA ILE A 5 -6.78 17.58 -62.24
C ILE A 5 -5.73 16.81 -61.41
N VAL A 6 -4.50 16.66 -61.90
CA VAL A 6 -3.47 15.82 -61.29
C VAL A 6 -2.84 16.49 -60.05
N GLU A 7 -2.58 17.80 -60.10
CA GLU A 7 -2.02 18.58 -58.98
C GLU A 7 -2.88 18.57 -57.69
N PRO A 8 -4.20 18.86 -57.73
CA PRO A 8 -5.02 18.84 -56.53
C PRO A 8 -5.16 17.43 -55.93
N LEU A 9 -5.04 16.39 -56.77
CA LEU A 9 -5.15 14.99 -56.35
C LEU A 9 -3.88 14.53 -55.61
N ILE A 10 -2.70 14.98 -56.05
CA ILE A 10 -1.43 14.73 -55.34
C ILE A 10 -1.40 15.49 -54.01
N ALA A 11 -1.85 16.74 -53.99
CA ALA A 11 -1.89 17.55 -52.76
C ALA A 11 -2.83 16.95 -51.70
N SER A 12 -4.01 16.49 -52.13
CA SER A 12 -4.99 15.85 -51.23
C SER A 12 -4.54 14.48 -50.74
N LEU A 13 -3.85 13.67 -51.56
CA LEU A 13 -3.22 12.43 -51.11
C LEU A 13 -2.13 12.71 -50.07
N GLY A 14 -1.30 13.74 -50.30
CA GLY A 14 -0.24 14.13 -49.37
C GLY A 14 -0.78 14.54 -47.99
N THR A 15 -1.86 15.32 -47.96
CA THR A 15 -2.51 15.70 -46.69
C THR A 15 -3.15 14.51 -45.99
N LEU A 16 -3.79 13.60 -46.72
CA LEU A 16 -4.36 12.37 -46.15
C LEU A 16 -3.29 11.48 -45.52
N VAL A 17 -2.15 11.29 -46.20
CA VAL A 17 -1.01 10.54 -45.67
C VAL A 17 -0.41 11.23 -44.45
N GLY A 18 -0.28 12.56 -44.49
CA GLY A 18 0.20 13.36 -43.36
C GLY A 18 -0.70 13.22 -42.12
N VAL A 19 -2.02 13.32 -42.30
CA VAL A 19 -3.01 13.17 -41.22
C VAL A 19 -3.03 11.74 -40.69
N ALA A 20 -3.00 10.73 -41.56
CA ALA A 20 -2.97 9.33 -41.14
C ALA A 20 -1.70 9.01 -40.33
N THR A 21 -0.55 9.48 -40.81
CA THR A 21 0.74 9.29 -40.12
C THR A 21 0.77 10.02 -38.79
N GLY A 22 0.29 11.28 -38.74
CA GLY A 22 0.15 12.05 -37.51
C GLY A 22 -0.77 11.38 -36.49
N GLY A 23 -1.89 10.81 -36.94
CA GLY A 23 -2.83 10.07 -36.11
C GLY A 23 -2.23 8.81 -35.47
N ILE A 24 -1.44 8.04 -36.23
CA ILE A 24 -0.76 6.84 -35.73
C ILE A 24 0.30 7.21 -34.67
N ILE A 25 1.08 8.25 -34.92
CA ILE A 25 2.11 8.72 -33.97
C ILE A 25 1.45 9.27 -32.69
N ALA A 26 0.41 10.08 -32.82
CA ALA A 26 -0.33 10.63 -31.69
C ALA A 26 -1.00 9.54 -30.84
N SER A 27 -1.62 8.54 -31.48
CA SER A 27 -2.23 7.39 -30.80
C SER A 27 -1.20 6.59 -29.99
N ARG A 28 -0.01 6.35 -30.55
CA ARG A 28 1.08 5.67 -29.83
C ARG A 28 1.62 6.50 -28.67
N ALA A 29 1.81 7.80 -28.86
CA ALA A 29 2.25 8.70 -27.81
C ALA A 29 1.24 8.77 -26.65
N GLN A 30 -0.06 8.89 -26.96
CA GLN A 30 -1.14 8.87 -25.97
C GLN A 30 -1.17 7.56 -25.18
N THR A 31 -0.98 6.42 -25.84
CA THR A 31 -0.95 5.11 -25.17
C THR A 31 0.22 4.98 -24.19
N VAL A 32 1.40 5.49 -24.55
CA VAL A 32 2.57 5.46 -23.66
C VAL A 32 2.36 6.37 -22.45
N THR A 33 1.83 7.57 -22.65
CA THR A 33 1.52 8.49 -21.54
C THR A 33 0.46 7.90 -20.61
N TRP A 34 -0.62 7.34 -21.17
CA TRP A 34 -1.67 6.68 -20.41
C TRP A 34 -1.13 5.55 -19.53
N ARG A 35 -0.27 4.68 -20.08
CA ARG A 35 0.33 3.58 -19.31
C ARG A 35 1.22 4.06 -18.17
N ARG A 36 1.95 5.17 -18.37
CA ARG A 36 2.78 5.78 -17.32
C ARG A 36 1.93 6.38 -16.21
N GLU A 37 0.85 7.07 -16.56
CA GLU A 37 -0.09 7.64 -15.61
C GLU A 37 -0.83 6.57 -14.81
N GLU A 38 -1.29 5.49 -15.47
CA GLU A 38 -1.94 4.37 -14.80
C GLU A 38 -0.98 3.69 -13.82
N ALA A 39 0.26 3.43 -14.23
CA ALA A 39 1.28 2.86 -13.36
C ALA A 39 1.59 3.78 -12.14
N GLY A 40 1.55 5.10 -12.34
CA GLY A 40 1.65 6.09 -11.26
C GLY A 40 0.47 6.00 -10.29
N ARG A 41 -0.77 6.03 -10.80
CA ARG A 41 -2.00 5.95 -9.99
C ARG A 41 -2.07 4.68 -9.15
N GLU A 42 -1.66 3.54 -9.72
CA GLU A 42 -1.59 2.28 -8.97
C GLU A 42 -0.56 2.35 -7.84
N ARG A 43 0.62 2.93 -8.09
CA ARG A 43 1.68 3.10 -7.08
C ARG A 43 1.21 4.02 -5.95
N ASP A 44 0.60 5.14 -6.28
CA ASP A 44 0.10 6.12 -5.30
C ASP A 44 -1.01 5.51 -4.43
N THR A 45 -1.89 4.71 -5.04
CA THR A 45 -2.95 3.98 -4.32
C THR A 45 -2.35 3.01 -3.31
N ARG A 46 -1.38 2.17 -3.72
CA ARG A 46 -0.68 1.26 -2.81
C ARG A 46 0.02 2.02 -1.68
N GLN A 47 0.76 3.07 -2.01
CA GLN A 47 1.46 3.90 -1.01
C GLN A 47 0.49 4.50 0.01
N SER A 48 -0.65 5.04 -0.43
CA SER A 48 -1.68 5.60 0.44
C SER A 48 -2.28 4.54 1.38
N VAL A 49 -2.62 3.36 0.85
CA VAL A 49 -3.16 2.25 1.65
C VAL A 49 -2.15 1.78 2.70
N TYR A 50 -0.87 1.59 2.33
CA TYR A 50 0.18 1.15 3.25
C TYR A 50 0.43 2.17 4.36
N ALA A 51 0.46 3.46 4.04
CA ALA A 51 0.64 4.52 5.02
C ALA A 51 -0.52 4.59 6.02
N ARG A 52 -1.77 4.53 5.51
CA ARG A 52 -2.97 4.48 6.36
C ARG A 52 -2.96 3.26 7.27
N PHE A 53 -2.58 2.09 6.74
CA PHE A 53 -2.51 0.86 7.51
C PHE A 53 -1.56 0.98 8.70
N ILE A 54 -0.32 1.43 8.49
CA ILE A 54 0.65 1.58 9.57
C ILE A 54 0.21 2.65 10.58
N SER A 55 -0.38 3.74 10.12
CA SER A 55 -0.92 4.76 11.03
C SER A 55 -2.00 4.19 11.94
N SER A 56 -2.98 3.48 11.37
CA SER A 56 -4.07 2.87 12.12
C SER A 56 -3.58 1.76 13.05
N ALA A 57 -2.62 0.94 12.60
CA ALA A 57 -2.03 -0.11 13.43
C ALA A 57 -1.29 0.47 14.65
N ARG A 58 -0.58 1.59 14.49
CA ARG A 58 0.08 2.30 15.59
C ARG A 58 -0.92 2.89 16.56
N GLU A 59 -2.01 3.46 16.06
CA GLU A 59 -3.11 3.97 16.87
C GLU A 59 -3.77 2.84 17.67
N TRP A 60 -4.08 1.71 17.05
CA TRP A 60 -4.62 0.54 17.73
C TRP A 60 -3.67 0.07 18.84
N ARG A 61 -2.38 -0.07 18.54
CA ARG A 61 -1.37 -0.43 19.53
C ARG A 61 -1.32 0.57 20.70
N ALA A 62 -1.46 1.86 20.43
CA ALA A 62 -1.47 2.91 21.47
C ALA A 62 -2.72 2.82 22.34
N VAL A 63 -3.91 2.62 21.75
CA VAL A 63 -5.17 2.40 22.47
C VAL A 63 -5.04 1.21 23.40
N VAL A 64 -4.52 0.08 22.91
CA VAL A 64 -4.32 -1.14 23.71
C VAL A 64 -3.37 -0.91 24.90
N GLN A 65 -2.38 -0.05 24.75
CA GLN A 65 -1.42 0.27 25.82
C GLN A 65 -1.92 1.33 26.80
N SER A 66 -3.02 2.02 26.48
CA SER A 66 -3.55 3.10 27.32
C SER A 66 -4.11 2.59 28.65
N ASP A 67 -4.15 3.49 29.62
CA ASP A 67 -4.69 3.23 30.96
C ASP A 67 -6.20 3.00 30.93
N GLN A 68 -6.89 3.61 29.97
CA GLN A 68 -8.36 3.64 29.88
C GLN A 68 -8.93 2.55 28.96
N VAL A 69 -8.10 1.60 28.51
CA VAL A 69 -8.57 0.60 27.55
C VAL A 69 -9.61 -0.33 28.16
N ALA A 70 -10.74 -0.49 27.47
CA ALA A 70 -11.76 -1.44 27.87
C ALA A 70 -11.26 -2.87 27.66
N VAL A 71 -11.32 -3.70 28.70
CA VAL A 71 -11.07 -5.14 28.57
C VAL A 71 -12.39 -5.84 28.28
N ARG A 72 -12.44 -6.56 27.16
CA ARG A 72 -13.60 -7.36 26.75
C ARG A 72 -13.33 -8.84 26.98
N GLU A 73 -14.40 -9.55 27.33
CA GLU A 73 -14.39 -11.01 27.29
C GLU A 73 -14.37 -11.49 25.84
N GLY A 74 -13.61 -12.54 25.61
CA GLY A 74 -13.56 -13.20 24.32
C GLY A 74 -14.88 -13.92 24.03
N GLY A 75 -15.51 -13.63 22.89
CA GLY A 75 -16.66 -14.40 22.40
C GLY A 75 -16.24 -15.75 21.79
N ASN A 76 -17.18 -16.46 21.15
CA ASN A 76 -16.92 -17.77 20.50
C ASN A 76 -15.73 -17.79 19.51
N VAL A 77 -15.35 -16.62 18.96
CA VAL A 77 -14.30 -16.47 17.94
C VAL A 77 -12.94 -16.07 18.53
N ALA A 78 -12.90 -15.45 19.71
CA ALA A 78 -11.67 -15.03 20.37
C ALA A 78 -11.60 -15.68 21.75
N ARG A 79 -10.64 -16.58 21.99
CA ARG A 79 -10.48 -17.20 23.32
C ARG A 79 -9.84 -16.20 24.28
N GLY A 80 -10.53 -15.93 25.39
CA GLY A 80 -10.00 -15.18 26.53
C GLY A 80 -10.17 -13.66 26.46
N ARG A 81 -9.93 -13.03 27.61
CA ARG A 81 -9.97 -11.58 27.80
C ARG A 81 -8.92 -10.90 26.92
N HIS A 82 -9.31 -9.77 26.34
CA HIS A 82 -8.39 -8.94 25.55
C HIS A 82 -8.76 -7.46 25.68
N ALA A 83 -7.77 -6.60 25.53
CA ALA A 83 -7.98 -5.17 25.39
C ALA A 83 -8.63 -4.86 24.04
N ASP A 84 -9.71 -4.10 24.09
CA ASP A 84 -10.42 -3.62 22.91
C ASP A 84 -9.64 -2.49 22.24
N GLY A 85 -9.35 -2.65 20.95
CA GLY A 85 -8.71 -1.60 20.16
C GLY A 85 -9.68 -0.57 19.59
N GLY A 86 -10.99 -0.75 19.79
CA GLY A 86 -12.01 0.20 19.37
C GLY A 86 -12.01 0.49 17.87
N PRO A 87 -12.29 1.73 17.45
CA PRO A 87 -12.31 2.12 16.04
C PRO A 87 -10.98 1.88 15.30
N ALA A 88 -9.84 2.08 15.98
CA ALA A 88 -8.52 1.90 15.38
C ALA A 88 -8.27 0.44 14.98
N GLN A 89 -8.72 -0.52 15.79
CA GLN A 89 -8.68 -1.94 15.43
C GLN A 89 -9.52 -2.22 14.19
N VAL A 90 -10.75 -1.69 14.12
CA VAL A 90 -11.65 -1.92 12.99
C VAL A 90 -11.05 -1.35 11.70
N GLU A 91 -10.54 -0.12 11.73
CA GLU A 91 -9.90 0.50 10.57
C GLU A 91 -8.63 -0.23 10.14
N THR A 92 -7.79 -0.69 11.09
CA THR A 92 -6.60 -1.50 10.78
C THR A 92 -6.98 -2.79 10.05
N LEU A 93 -8.01 -3.50 10.51
CA LEU A 93 -8.45 -4.76 9.89
C LEU A 93 -9.08 -4.52 8.51
N LYS A 94 -9.81 -3.43 8.33
CA LYS A 94 -10.31 -3.01 7.01
C LYS A 94 -9.17 -2.72 6.05
N LEU A 95 -8.17 -1.95 6.49
CA LEU A 95 -6.99 -1.63 5.68
C LEU A 95 -6.16 -2.86 5.36
N GLN A 96 -6.08 -3.84 6.26
CA GLN A 96 -5.45 -5.13 5.98
C GLN A 96 -6.13 -5.86 4.82
N ILE A 97 -7.46 -5.80 4.73
CA ILE A 97 -8.21 -6.36 3.59
C ILE A 97 -7.93 -5.54 2.33
N GLU A 98 -7.88 -4.21 2.41
CA GLU A 98 -7.50 -3.36 1.27
C GLU A 98 -6.10 -3.71 0.75
N ILE A 99 -5.13 -3.98 1.63
CA ILE A 99 -3.78 -4.45 1.26
C ILE A 99 -3.84 -5.72 0.40
N ARG A 100 -4.72 -6.68 0.73
CA ARG A 100 -4.88 -7.91 -0.06
C ARG A 100 -5.38 -7.66 -1.48
N LEU A 101 -6.04 -6.53 -1.72
CA LEU A 101 -6.56 -6.15 -3.03
C LEU A 101 -5.52 -5.39 -3.85
N VAL A 102 -4.71 -4.55 -3.21
CA VAL A 102 -3.81 -3.63 -3.91
C VAL A 102 -2.37 -4.11 -3.95
N ALA A 103 -1.94 -4.98 -3.04
CA ALA A 103 -0.56 -5.46 -3.00
C ALA A 103 -0.25 -6.39 -4.19
N ARG A 104 0.93 -6.18 -4.77
CA ARG A 104 1.47 -7.00 -5.86
C ARG A 104 2.19 -8.23 -5.33
N HIS A 105 2.79 -8.16 -4.14
CA HIS A 105 3.55 -9.25 -3.57
C HIS A 105 2.83 -9.88 -2.38
N ARG A 106 2.81 -11.23 -2.36
CA ARG A 106 2.28 -12.00 -1.24
C ARG A 106 3.01 -11.68 0.07
N GLU A 107 4.32 -11.43 0.00
CA GLU A 107 5.11 -11.07 1.17
C GLU A 107 4.55 -9.83 1.87
N THR A 108 4.22 -8.75 1.15
CA THR A 108 3.60 -7.54 1.73
C THR A 108 2.28 -7.85 2.45
N VAL A 109 1.47 -8.76 1.90
CA VAL A 109 0.23 -9.23 2.52
C VAL A 109 0.52 -10.00 3.81
N ASP A 110 1.46 -10.95 3.76
CA ASP A 110 1.83 -11.78 4.91
C ASP A 110 2.40 -10.91 6.05
N ARG A 111 3.28 -9.94 5.74
CA ARG A 111 3.80 -8.98 6.73
C ARG A 111 2.72 -8.10 7.34
N SER A 112 1.69 -7.71 6.57
CA SER A 112 0.56 -6.96 7.14
C SER A 112 -0.22 -7.80 8.17
N ALA A 113 -0.29 -9.12 7.99
CA ALA A 113 -0.89 -10.03 8.96
C ALA A 113 -0.05 -10.19 10.22
N GLU A 114 1.28 -10.26 10.07
CA GLU A 114 2.20 -10.29 11.20
C GLU A 114 2.08 -9.05 12.10
N VAL A 115 1.90 -7.85 11.51
CA VAL A 115 1.63 -6.62 12.27
C VAL A 115 0.36 -6.75 13.11
N VAL A 116 -0.74 -7.18 12.49
CA VAL A 116 -2.04 -7.36 13.17
C VAL A 116 -1.93 -8.39 14.29
N ASP A 117 -1.26 -9.52 14.03
CA ASP A 117 -1.13 -10.59 15.03
C ASP A 117 -0.23 -10.18 16.19
N ALA A 118 0.86 -9.44 15.93
CA ALA A 118 1.70 -8.89 17.00
C ALA A 118 0.90 -7.97 17.92
N ILE A 119 0.08 -7.06 17.37
CA ILE A 119 -0.78 -6.17 18.17
C ILE A 119 -1.83 -6.97 18.94
N ARG A 120 -2.41 -8.03 18.35
CA ARG A 120 -3.33 -8.92 19.07
C ARG A 120 -2.67 -9.62 20.25
N GLN A 121 -1.39 -10.00 20.16
CA GLN A 121 -0.68 -10.58 21.31
C GLN A 121 -0.54 -9.56 22.45
N VAL A 122 -0.22 -8.30 22.14
CA VAL A 122 -0.23 -7.20 23.12
C VAL A 122 -1.62 -7.03 23.73
N ALA A 123 -2.67 -7.02 22.91
CA ALA A 123 -4.05 -6.88 23.37
C ALA A 123 -4.50 -8.03 24.28
N LYS A 124 -4.07 -9.27 24.00
CA LYS A 124 -4.32 -10.44 24.86
C LYS A 124 -3.54 -10.40 26.18
N ALA A 125 -2.32 -9.86 26.17
CA ALA A 125 -1.49 -9.74 27.37
C ALA A 125 -1.97 -8.61 28.30
N ARG A 126 -2.53 -7.53 27.74
CA ARG A 126 -2.92 -6.32 28.47
C ARG A 126 -3.80 -6.55 29.70
N PRO A 127 -4.83 -7.43 29.71
CA PRO A 127 -5.65 -7.67 30.90
C PRO A 127 -4.88 -8.20 32.13
N GLY A 128 -3.70 -8.80 31.93
CA GLY A 128 -2.87 -9.33 33.00
C GLY A 128 -1.74 -8.40 33.46
N HIS A 129 -1.63 -7.18 32.92
CA HIS A 129 -0.54 -6.26 33.18
C HIS A 129 -1.07 -4.84 33.37
N GLU A 130 -0.49 -4.07 34.29
CA GLU A 130 -0.75 -2.63 34.39
C GLU A 130 -0.25 -1.88 33.14
N PRO A 131 -0.72 -0.65 32.90
CA PRO A 131 -0.16 0.18 31.84
C PRO A 131 1.36 0.33 32.00
N GLY A 132 2.09 0.24 30.89
CA GLY A 132 3.56 0.26 30.91
C GLY A 132 4.24 -1.01 31.44
N GLN A 133 3.48 -2.01 31.91
CA GLN A 133 4.02 -3.31 32.37
C GLN A 133 3.86 -4.44 31.34
N ILE A 134 3.41 -4.12 30.13
CA ILE A 134 3.36 -5.12 29.05
C ILE A 134 4.79 -5.59 28.77
N PRO A 135 5.05 -6.91 28.64
CA PRO A 135 6.38 -7.42 28.37
C PRO A 135 7.03 -6.76 27.14
N ASP A 136 8.25 -6.24 27.32
CA ASP A 136 9.00 -5.54 26.27
C ASP A 136 9.17 -6.39 25.00
N ILE A 137 9.25 -7.71 25.15
CA ILE A 137 9.35 -8.62 24.02
C ILE A 137 8.14 -8.54 23.07
N LEU A 138 6.93 -8.29 23.59
CA LEU A 138 5.73 -8.11 22.76
C LEU A 138 5.76 -6.76 22.05
N ILE A 139 6.21 -5.71 22.73
CA ILE A 139 6.36 -4.37 22.13
C ILE A 139 7.44 -4.39 21.05
N ALA A 140 8.56 -5.07 21.30
CA ALA A 140 9.63 -5.29 20.32
C ALA A 140 9.13 -6.09 19.11
N ALA A 141 8.33 -7.13 19.32
CA ALA A 141 7.72 -7.90 18.23
C ALA A 141 6.80 -7.03 17.35
N CYS A 142 5.98 -6.14 17.94
CA CYS A 142 5.20 -5.18 17.15
C CYS A 142 6.09 -4.25 16.32
N ARG A 143 7.16 -3.70 16.92
CA ARG A 143 8.08 -2.82 16.21
C ARG A 143 8.82 -3.55 15.09
N GLN A 144 9.17 -4.82 15.29
CA GLN A 144 9.79 -5.64 14.26
C GLN A 144 8.83 -5.91 13.11
N ALA A 145 7.62 -6.37 13.39
CA ALA A 145 6.61 -6.61 12.36
C ALA A 145 6.29 -5.33 11.55
N GLU A 146 6.23 -4.17 12.20
CA GLU A 146 6.09 -2.88 11.50
C GLU A 146 7.26 -2.60 10.54
N ARG A 147 8.51 -2.86 10.96
CA ARG A 147 9.69 -2.70 10.10
C ARG A 147 9.63 -3.65 8.91
N ASP A 148 9.38 -4.94 9.16
CA ASP A 148 9.33 -5.96 8.12
C ASP A 148 8.25 -5.66 7.07
N PHE A 149 7.09 -5.15 7.52
CA PHE A 149 6.05 -4.66 6.61
C PHE A 149 6.51 -3.44 5.80
N LEU A 150 7.11 -2.44 6.44
CA LEU A 150 7.59 -1.24 5.76
C LEU A 150 8.67 -1.58 4.73
N ASP A 151 9.59 -2.49 5.04
CA ASP A 151 10.64 -2.92 4.11
C ASP A 151 10.04 -3.66 2.91
N SER A 152 9.09 -4.56 3.14
CA SER A 152 8.36 -5.25 2.06
C SER A 152 7.57 -4.27 1.19
N ALA A 153 6.87 -3.33 1.81
CA ALA A 153 6.10 -2.30 1.12
C ALA A 153 7.00 -1.35 0.29
N ARG A 154 8.17 -0.96 0.83
CA ARG A 154 9.15 -0.14 0.11
C ARG A 154 9.73 -0.89 -1.09
N ALA A 155 10.11 -2.15 -0.91
CA ALA A 155 10.61 -3.00 -1.98
C ALA A 155 9.56 -3.11 -3.11
N GLU A 156 8.28 -3.33 -2.75
CA GLU A 156 7.18 -3.38 -3.73
C GLU A 156 6.95 -2.04 -4.44
N LEU A 157 7.14 -0.92 -3.75
CA LEU A 157 7.05 0.42 -4.34
C LEU A 157 8.32 0.83 -5.11
N GLY A 158 9.38 0.02 -5.11
CA GLY A 158 10.67 0.37 -5.71
C GLY A 158 11.34 1.55 -5.01
N ILE A 159 11.14 1.69 -3.69
CA ILE A 159 11.80 2.67 -2.84
C ILE A 159 12.98 1.95 -2.17
N PRO A 160 14.22 2.49 -2.25
CA PRO A 160 15.38 1.86 -1.66
C PRO A 160 15.22 1.70 -0.13
N PRO A 161 15.83 0.70 0.52
CA PRO A 161 15.79 0.58 1.97
C PRO A 161 16.42 1.80 2.66
N VAL A 162 15.98 2.11 3.88
CA VAL A 162 16.44 3.30 4.62
C VAL A 162 17.94 3.23 4.95
N ASP A 163 18.46 2.01 5.09
CA ASP A 163 19.87 1.76 5.43
C ASP A 163 20.78 1.66 4.19
N ALA A 164 20.23 1.78 2.97
CA ALA A 164 21.04 1.97 1.78
C ALA A 164 21.51 3.44 1.74
N GLY A 165 22.65 3.70 2.36
CA GLY A 165 23.39 4.94 2.15
C GLY A 165 23.65 5.21 0.65
N PRO A 166 23.87 6.47 0.26
CA PRO A 166 24.12 6.81 -1.13
C PRO A 166 25.47 6.22 -1.60
N GLY A 167 25.39 5.08 -2.28
CA GLY A 167 26.43 4.56 -3.17
C GLY A 167 27.22 3.37 -2.62
N GLU A 168 26.86 2.17 -3.06
CA GLU A 168 27.84 1.23 -3.60
C GLU A 168 27.21 0.54 -4.83
N PRO A 169 27.73 0.78 -6.05
CA PRO A 169 27.39 -0.07 -7.19
C PRO A 169 28.08 -1.43 -7.02
N SER A 170 27.29 -2.51 -7.08
CA SER A 170 27.79 -3.86 -7.34
C SER A 170 28.34 -3.99 -8.74
#